data_AF-A0A087RTQ4-F1
#
_entry.id   AF-A0A087RTQ4-F1
#
_cell.length_a   1.000
_cell.length_b   1.000
_cell.length_c   1.000
_cell.angle_alpha   90.00
_cell.angle_beta   90.00
_cell.angle_gamma   90.00
#
_symmetry.space_group_name_H-M   'P 1'
#
loop_
_entity.id
_entity.type
_entity.pdbx_description
1 polymer ?
#
loop_
_entity_poly.entity_id
_entity_poly.type
_entity_poly.pdbx_seq_one_letter_code
_entity_poly.pdbx_strand_id
1 'polypeptide(L)' 'MYQISKYRGKFRDRIDMCECSKVHLFEVEFKLDGMNVVPTHKNCGYALDSKQNDKFQKELVKSWGFEEEED' A
#
# COMPACT_ATOMS: atom_id res chain seq x y z
N MET A 1 22.41 -14.25 -26.49
CA MET A 1 22.21 -13.70 -25.13
C MET A 1 22.29 -12.18 -25.20
N TYR A 2 21.16 -11.48 -25.23
CA TYR A 2 21.15 -10.01 -25.27
C TYR A 2 20.93 -9.46 -23.85
N GLN A 3 21.84 -8.60 -23.42
CA GLN A 3 21.89 -7.97 -22.10
C GLN A 3 20.77 -6.92 -21.95
N ILE A 4 19.57 -7.34 -21.53
CA ILE A 4 18.44 -6.45 -21.19
C ILE A 4 18.64 -5.79 -19.80
N SER A 5 19.69 -6.15 -19.07
CA SER A 5 19.93 -5.71 -17.69
C SER A 5 20.28 -4.22 -17.52
N LYS A 6 20.62 -3.48 -18.59
CA LYS A 6 21.01 -2.06 -18.49
C LYS A 6 19.84 -1.07 -18.55
N TYR A 7 18.66 -1.49 -19.02
CA TYR A 7 17.46 -0.65 -19.12
C TYR A 7 16.40 -0.96 -18.06
N ARG A 8 16.64 -1.97 -17.21
CA ARG A 8 15.93 -2.09 -15.94
C ARG A 8 16.43 -0.95 -15.06
N GLY A 9 15.78 0.20 -15.18
CA GLY A 9 15.95 1.32 -14.26
C GLY A 9 15.97 0.82 -12.83
N LYS A 10 16.65 1.57 -11.96
CA LYS A 10 16.89 1.36 -10.53
C LYS A 10 15.63 0.96 -9.72
N PHE A 11 15.07 -0.20 -10.00
CA PHE A 11 13.82 -0.73 -9.47
C PHE A 11 14.16 -2.05 -8.82
N ARG A 12 14.74 -1.95 -7.63
CA ARG A 12 14.78 -2.95 -6.56
C ARG A 12 16.01 -2.62 -5.73
N ASP A 13 15.80 -1.76 -4.75
CA ASP A 13 16.52 -1.89 -3.50
C ASP A 13 15.53 -1.47 -2.41
N ARG A 14 14.89 -2.49 -1.82
CA ARG A 14 13.92 -2.47 -0.71
C ARG A 14 12.53 -1.90 -1.01
N ILE A 15 11.51 -2.75 -0.89
CA ILE A 15 10.17 -2.30 -0.54
C ILE A 15 10.27 -1.92 0.94
N ASP A 16 10.75 -0.72 1.22
CA ASP A 16 10.62 -0.19 2.58
C ASP A 16 9.10 -0.05 2.79
N MET A 17 8.55 -0.88 3.68
CA MET A 17 7.15 -0.80 4.08
C MET A 17 6.98 0.39 5.03
N CYS A 18 5.77 0.90 5.12
CA CYS A 18 5.45 1.97 6.04
C CYS A 18 5.57 1.47 7.50
N GLU A 19 6.53 2.00 8.25
CA GLU A 19 6.69 1.71 9.68
C GLU A 19 5.97 2.72 10.60
N CYS A 20 5.11 3.58 10.04
CA CYS A 20 4.41 4.60 10.82
C CYS A 20 3.42 3.97 11.82
N SER A 21 3.53 4.34 13.11
CA SER A 21 2.67 3.79 14.17
C SER A 21 1.19 4.16 14.04
N LYS A 22 0.88 5.25 13.33
CA LYS A 22 -0.48 5.70 13.03
C LYS A 22 -0.53 6.17 11.58
N VAL A 23 -1.47 5.60 10.83
CA VAL A 23 -1.84 6.04 9.48
C VAL A 23 -3.35 6.28 9.52
N HIS A 24 -3.78 7.48 9.12
CA HIS A 24 -5.20 7.80 9.05
C HIS A 24 -5.77 7.47 7.67
N LEU A 25 -7.07 7.16 7.59
CA LEU A 25 -7.75 6.77 6.36
C LEU A 25 -7.53 7.77 5.20
N PHE A 26 -7.54 9.06 5.49
CA PHE A 26 -7.41 10.15 4.51
C PHE A 26 -5.95 10.39 4.02
N GLU A 27 -4.99 9.77 4.71
CA GLU A 27 -3.56 9.86 4.43
C GLU A 27 -3.08 8.70 3.54
N VAL A 28 -3.99 7.87 3.03
CA VAL A 28 -3.67 6.77 2.12
C VAL A 28 -3.93 7.17 0.67
N GLU A 29 -2.99 6.84 -0.21
CA GLU A 29 -3.06 6.96 -1.66
C GLU A 29 -2.87 5.60 -2.32
N PHE A 30 -3.61 5.33 -3.38
CA PHE A 30 -3.43 4.12 -4.17
C PHE A 30 -2.46 4.41 -5.33
N LYS A 31 -1.36 3.65 -5.38
CA LYS A 31 -0.37 3.70 -6.45
C LYS A 31 -0.34 2.37 -7.21
N LEU A 32 0.14 2.41 -8.45
CA LEU A 32 0.34 1.21 -9.26
C LEU A 32 1.77 0.70 -9.08
N ASP A 33 1.92 -0.52 -8.60
CA ASP A 33 3.17 -1.28 -8.63
C ASP A 33 3.06 -2.40 -9.67
N GLY A 34 3.59 -2.14 -10.86
CA GLY A 34 3.38 -2.98 -12.03
C GLY A 34 1.91 -3.01 -12.46
N MET A 35 1.24 -4.15 -12.25
CA MET A 35 -0.18 -4.36 -12.54
C MET A 35 -1.06 -4.39 -11.27
N ASN A 36 -0.48 -4.18 -10.09
CA ASN A 36 -1.18 -4.24 -8.82
C ASN A 36 -1.43 -2.84 -8.26
N VAL A 37 -2.63 -2.62 -7.73
CA VAL A 37 -2.95 -1.40 -6.97
C VAL A 37 -2.50 -1.60 -5.53
N VAL A 38 -1.58 -0.75 -5.06
CA VAL A 38 -0.98 -0.83 -3.73
C VAL A 38 -1.37 0.43 -2.94
N PRO A 39 -1.97 0.28 -1.75
CA PRO A 39 -2.19 1.40 -0.85
C PRO A 39 -0.85 1.86 -0.25
N THR A 40 -0.61 3.16 -0.33
CA THR A 40 0.62 3.84 0.10
C THR A 40 0.29 4.98 1.03
N HIS A 41 1.11 5.19 2.05
CA HIS A 41 0.92 6.30 2.96
C HIS A 41 1.50 7.58 2.34
N LYS A 42 0.70 8.65 2.24
CA LYS A 42 1.07 9.94 1.65
C LYS A 42 2.35 10.52 2.24
N ASN A 43 2.50 10.44 3.55
CA ASN A 43 3.58 11.13 4.26
C ASN A 43 4.93 10.43 4.09
N CYS A 44 4.96 9.09 4.09
CA CYS A 44 6.21 8.35 3.94
C CYS A 44 6.45 7.86 2.51
N GLY A 45 5.44 7.87 1.64
CA GLY A 45 5.52 7.44 0.25
C GLY A 45 5.62 5.92 0.06
N TYR A 46 5.68 5.17 1.17
CA TYR A 46 5.83 3.71 1.20
C TYR A 46 4.49 2.98 1.25
N ALA A 47 4.50 1.73 0.79
CA ALA A 47 3.35 0.83 0.86
C ALA A 47 2.98 0.52 2.32
N LEU A 48 1.69 0.35 2.60
CA LEU A 48 1.24 -0.08 3.93
C LEU A 48 1.74 -1.50 4.23
N ASP A 49 2.20 -1.72 5.46
CA ASP A 49 2.46 -3.07 5.95
C ASP A 49 1.14 -3.85 6.13
N SER A 50 1.20 -5.18 6.19
CA SER A 50 0.02 -6.06 6.33
C SER A 50 -0.91 -5.64 7.47
N LYS A 51 -0.37 -5.35 8.65
CA LYS A 51 -1.17 -4.93 9.82
C LYS A 51 -1.86 -3.59 9.62
N GLN A 52 -1.18 -2.65 8.94
CA GLN A 52 -1.75 -1.34 8.63
C GLN A 52 -2.84 -1.48 7.56
N ASN A 53 -2.62 -2.35 6.58
CA ASN A 53 -3.57 -2.60 5.52
C ASN A 53 -4.86 -3.25 6.05
N ASP A 54 -4.75 -4.25 6.92
CA ASP A 54 -5.91 -4.90 7.55
C ASP A 54 -6.75 -3.89 8.37
N LYS A 55 -6.07 -3.03 9.14
CA LYS A 55 -6.74 -1.98 9.91
C LYS A 55 -7.40 -0.95 9.00
N PHE A 56 -6.69 -0.50 7.97
CA PHE A 56 -7.21 0.44 6.99
C PHE A 56 -8.45 -0.10 6.27
N GLN A 57 -8.42 -1.36 5.83
CA GLN A 57 -9.57 -2.00 5.18
C GLN A 57 -10.80 -2.03 6.09
N LYS A 58 -10.63 -2.41 7.37
CA LYS A 58 -11.73 -2.41 8.35
C LYS A 58 -12.30 -1.02 8.60
N GLU A 59 -11.43 -0.01 8.73
CA GLU A 59 -11.87 1.38 8.89
C GLU A 59 -12.57 1.92 7.63
N LEU A 60 -12.10 1.52 6.44
CA LEU A 60 -12.69 1.91 5.16
C LEU A 60 -14.11 1.35 5.01
N VAL A 61 -14.28 0.04 5.24
CA VAL A 61 -15.57 -0.66 5.17
C VAL A 61 -16.57 -0.03 6.15
N LYS A 62 -16.14 0.23 7.39
CA LYS A 62 -16.94 0.96 8.39
C LYS A 62 -17.31 2.37 7.93
N SER A 63 -16.36 3.12 7.36
CA SER A 63 -16.61 4.49 6.89
C SER A 63 -17.60 4.54 5.72
N TRP A 64 -17.67 3.47 4.93
CA TRP A 64 -18.60 3.34 3.80
C TRP A 64 -19.98 2.86 4.23
N GLY A 65 -20.20 2.57 5.52
CA GLY A 65 -21.49 2.13 6.05
C GLY A 65 -21.82 0.68 5.73
N PHE A 66 -20.84 -0.11 5.30
CA PHE A 66 -20.98 -1.57 5.25
C PHE A 66 -20.74 -2.08 6.67
N GLU A 67 -21.82 -2.36 7.40
CA GLU A 67 -21.73 -3.23 8.58
C GLU A 67 -21.35 -4.61 8.07
N GLU A 68 -20.23 -5.15 8.54
CA GLU A 68 -19.94 -6.58 8.37
C GLU A 68 -21.07 -7.31 9.11
N GLU A 69 -22.08 -7.82 8.39
CA GLU A 69 -22.94 -8.87 8.91
C GLU A 69 -22.02 -10.06 9.20
N GLU A 70 -21.68 -10.25 10.48
CA GLU A 70 -21.01 -11.45 10.98
C GLU A 70 -21.98 -12.64 10.81
N ASP A 71 -21.90 -13.33 9.66
CA ASP A 71 -22.47 -14.67 9.45
C ASP A 71 -21.59 -15.77 10.08
#